data_AF-A0A6C0RG54-F1
#
_entry.id   AF-A0A6C0RG54-F1
#
_cell.length_a   1.000
_cell.length_b   1.000
_cell.length_c   1.000
_cell.angle_alpha   90.00
_cell.angle_beta   90.00
_cell.angle_gamma   90.00
#
_symmetry.space_group_name_H-M   'P 1'
#
loop_
_entity.id
_entity.type
_entity.pdbx_description
1 polymer ?
#
loop_
_entity_poly.entity_id
_entity_poly.type
_entity_poly.pdbx_seq_one_letter_code
_entity_poly.pdbx_strand_id
1 'polypeptide(L)'
;MTTKVADLTPDEFVALLDDFYAEPKKRYKLKEAEIKDLAIRLNEKIDVPFIKETGEEKILVKVIFKIDTFLYDHLPNEFYDVIRSTDHGISKKEARRLVRRLTRLANQKIDIPYLPEVAEHFAIKFVIGMVVKAARKKLNFDEVRASSAAIAVPESDEDIEAMVED
;
A
#
# COMPACT_ATOMS: atom_id res chain seq x y z
N MET A 1 -1.49 9.10 23.58
CA MET A 1 -0.26 9.53 24.28
C MET A 1 0.83 8.55 23.90
N THR A 2 1.95 9.00 23.39
CA THR A 2 3.08 8.12 23.02
C THR A 2 3.82 7.70 24.29
N THR A 3 3.54 6.49 24.77
CA THR A 3 4.28 5.86 25.88
C THR A 3 5.73 5.71 25.44
N LYS A 4 6.70 6.17 26.25
CA LYS A 4 8.11 5.95 25.90
C LYS A 4 8.41 4.47 26.08
N VAL A 5 9.37 3.94 25.31
CA VAL A 5 9.77 2.52 25.41
C VAL A 5 10.16 2.12 26.84
N ALA A 6 10.73 3.06 27.61
CA ALA A 6 11.09 2.87 29.01
C ALA A 6 9.88 2.70 29.96
N ASP A 7 8.69 3.08 29.50
CA ASP A 7 7.45 3.10 30.27
C ASP A 7 6.49 1.97 29.83
N LEU A 8 6.89 1.12 28.86
CA LEU A 8 6.10 -0.04 28.44
C LEU A 8 5.99 -1.04 29.57
N THR A 9 4.76 -1.41 29.92
CA THR A 9 4.51 -2.53 30.82
C THR A 9 4.87 -3.86 30.14
N PRO A 10 5.15 -4.92 30.92
CA PRO A 10 5.39 -6.24 30.35
C PRO A 10 4.26 -6.73 29.42
N ASP A 11 3.01 -6.44 29.77
CA ASP A 11 1.84 -6.85 28.96
C ASP A 11 1.76 -6.09 27.64
N GLU A 12 2.05 -4.77 27.63
CA GLU A 12 2.13 -3.98 26.40
C GLU A 12 3.28 -4.45 25.51
N PHE A 13 4.42 -4.86 26.10
CA PHE A 13 5.53 -5.42 25.36
C PHE A 13 5.21 -6.79 24.75
N VAL A 14 4.49 -7.65 25.48
CA VAL A 14 4.01 -8.95 24.96
C VAL A 14 3.03 -8.74 23.81
N ALA A 15 2.11 -7.77 23.91
CA ALA A 15 1.19 -7.44 22.81
C ALA A 15 1.93 -6.99 21.54
N LEU A 16 3.02 -6.23 21.68
CA LEU A 16 3.89 -5.86 20.55
C LEU A 16 4.58 -7.08 19.93
N LEU A 17 5.07 -8.01 20.75
CA LEU A 17 5.68 -9.25 20.28
C LEU A 17 4.66 -10.12 19.53
N ASP A 18 3.44 -10.25 20.06
CA ASP A 18 2.38 -11.05 19.45
C ASP A 18 1.94 -10.49 18.08
N ASP A 19 1.88 -9.16 17.94
CA ASP A 19 1.61 -8.53 16.64
C ASP A 19 2.80 -8.71 15.68
N PHE A 20 4.04 -8.54 16.16
CA PHE A 20 5.23 -8.76 15.32
C PHE A 20 5.35 -10.19 14.80
N TYR A 21 5.02 -11.18 15.64
CA TYR A 21 5.07 -12.61 15.28
C TYR A 21 3.73 -13.16 14.78
N ALA A 22 2.74 -12.30 14.47
CA ALA A 22 1.40 -12.72 14.05
C ALA A 22 1.47 -13.72 12.88
N GLU A 23 0.57 -14.69 12.83
CA GLU A 23 0.56 -15.69 11.76
C GLU A 23 0.33 -15.04 10.37
N PRO A 24 0.94 -15.55 9.28
CA PRO A 24 0.81 -15.00 7.92
C PRO A 24 -0.63 -14.74 7.47
N LYS A 25 -1.60 -15.54 7.94
CA LYS A 25 -3.03 -15.40 7.60
C LYS A 25 -3.69 -14.13 8.18
N LYS A 26 -3.02 -13.41 9.08
CA LYS A 26 -3.50 -12.17 9.71
C LYS A 26 -2.70 -10.93 9.30
N ARG A 27 -1.73 -11.08 8.38
CA ARG A 27 -0.75 -10.04 8.00
C ARG A 27 -1.20 -9.16 6.84
N TYR A 28 -2.44 -8.69 6.89
CA TYR A 28 -2.93 -7.68 5.96
C TYR A 28 -3.79 -6.71 6.75
N LYS A 29 -3.70 -5.43 6.40
CA LYS A 29 -4.41 -4.35 7.12
C LYS A 29 -5.51 -3.75 6.25
N LEU A 30 -5.45 -3.90 4.93
CA LEU A 30 -6.51 -3.46 4.02
C LEU A 30 -7.81 -4.24 4.24
N LYS A 31 -8.93 -3.52 4.26
CA LYS A 31 -10.27 -4.11 4.33
C LYS A 31 -10.66 -4.70 2.97
N GLU A 32 -11.55 -5.69 2.96
CA GLU A 32 -12.01 -6.33 1.72
C GLU A 32 -12.53 -5.34 0.67
N ALA A 33 -13.27 -4.31 1.10
CA ALA A 33 -13.77 -3.27 0.21
C ALA A 33 -12.64 -2.43 -0.42
N GLU A 34 -11.59 -2.14 0.34
CA GLU A 34 -10.41 -1.38 -0.12
C GLU A 34 -9.61 -2.21 -1.14
N ILE A 35 -9.47 -3.51 -0.91
CA ILE A 35 -8.77 -4.44 -1.81
C ILE A 35 -9.53 -4.58 -3.13
N LYS A 36 -10.85 -4.75 -3.08
CA LYS A 36 -11.69 -4.85 -4.28
C LYS A 36 -11.65 -3.57 -5.11
N ASP A 37 -11.75 -2.42 -4.46
CA ASP A 37 -11.67 -1.12 -5.13
C ASP A 37 -10.30 -0.88 -5.78
N LEU A 38 -9.20 -1.22 -5.10
CA LEU A 38 -7.86 -1.16 -5.68
C LEU A 38 -7.71 -2.11 -6.87
N ALA A 39 -8.28 -3.32 -6.80
CA ALA A 39 -8.20 -4.30 -7.87
C ALA A 39 -8.91 -3.81 -9.14
N ILE A 40 -10.12 -3.25 -9.01
CA ILE A 40 -10.87 -2.67 -10.13
C ILE A 40 -10.06 -1.57 -10.81
N ARG A 41 -9.50 -0.63 -10.02
CA ARG A 41 -8.71 0.49 -10.57
C ARG A 41 -7.40 0.04 -11.19
N LEU A 42 -6.78 -1.00 -10.64
CA LEU A 42 -5.57 -1.57 -11.20
C LEU A 42 -5.88 -2.26 -12.54
N ASN A 43 -7.04 -2.91 -12.65
CA ASN A 43 -7.54 -3.56 -13.87
C ASN A 43 -7.85 -2.56 -14.99
N GLU A 44 -8.19 -1.31 -14.65
CA GLU A 44 -8.36 -0.24 -15.65
C GLU A 44 -7.03 0.28 -16.21
N LYS A 45 -5.89 -0.10 -15.61
CA LYS A 45 -4.58 0.50 -15.89
C LYS A 45 -3.53 -0.52 -16.35
N ILE A 46 -3.64 -1.77 -15.93
CA ILE A 46 -2.73 -2.85 -16.30
C ILE A 46 -3.55 -3.95 -16.95
N ASP A 47 -2.98 -4.59 -17.97
CA ASP A 47 -3.47 -5.83 -18.55
C ASP A 47 -2.60 -7.00 -18.07
N VAL A 48 -3.19 -8.09 -17.60
CA VAL A 48 -2.51 -9.33 -17.23
C VAL A 48 -2.43 -10.25 -18.45
N PRO A 49 -1.22 -10.52 -18.99
CA PRO A 49 -1.03 -11.43 -20.10
C PRO A 49 -1.71 -12.78 -19.91
N PHE A 50 -2.25 -13.34 -21.01
CA PHE A 50 -2.78 -14.71 -21.10
C PHE A 50 -4.09 -14.99 -20.32
N ILE A 51 -4.69 -13.97 -19.69
CA ILE A 51 -5.93 -14.08 -18.93
C ILE A 51 -7.00 -13.21 -19.61
N LYS A 52 -8.27 -13.63 -19.56
CA LYS A 52 -9.40 -12.78 -20.00
C LYS A 52 -9.80 -11.85 -18.86
N GLU A 53 -10.25 -10.62 -19.15
CA GLU A 53 -10.67 -9.59 -18.18
C GLU A 53 -11.47 -10.12 -16.96
N THR A 54 -12.41 -11.05 -17.17
CA THR A 54 -13.20 -11.64 -16.07
C THR A 54 -12.41 -12.46 -15.03
N GLY A 55 -11.17 -12.87 -15.34
CA GLY A 55 -10.25 -13.56 -14.45
C GLY A 55 -9.14 -12.67 -13.88
N GLU A 56 -8.94 -11.49 -14.47
CA GLU A 56 -7.84 -10.59 -14.20
C GLU A 56 -7.94 -9.93 -12.83
N GLU A 57 -9.13 -9.43 -12.47
CA GLU A 57 -9.39 -8.82 -11.16
C GLU A 57 -9.01 -9.76 -10.00
N LYS A 58 -9.24 -11.07 -10.15
CA LYS A 58 -8.87 -12.06 -9.12
C LYS A 58 -7.36 -12.21 -8.96
N ILE A 59 -6.61 -12.01 -10.04
CA ILE A 59 -5.15 -12.02 -10.02
C ILE A 59 -4.65 -10.73 -9.39
N LEU A 60 -5.21 -9.58 -9.77
CA LEU A 60 -4.85 -8.29 -9.22
C LEU A 60 -5.15 -8.19 -7.71
N VAL A 61 -6.23 -8.80 -7.23
CA VAL A 61 -6.48 -8.97 -5.78
C VAL A 61 -5.32 -9.70 -5.10
N LYS A 62 -4.77 -10.76 -5.71
CA LYS A 62 -3.62 -11.49 -5.14
C LYS A 62 -2.34 -10.65 -5.17
N VAL A 63 -2.14 -9.85 -6.21
CA VAL A 63 -1.04 -8.88 -6.29
C VAL A 63 -1.16 -7.87 -5.14
N ILE A 64 -2.35 -7.32 -4.91
CA ILE A 64 -2.61 -6.38 -3.82
C ILE A 64 -2.35 -7.03 -2.46
N PHE A 65 -2.81 -8.27 -2.24
CA PHE A 65 -2.50 -9.00 -1.00
C PHE A 65 -1.00 -9.18 -0.79
N LYS A 66 -0.25 -9.52 -1.85
CA LYS A 66 1.20 -9.69 -1.78
C LYS A 66 1.90 -8.38 -1.39
N ILE A 67 1.43 -7.25 -1.92
CA ILE A 67 1.95 -5.92 -1.59
C ILE A 67 1.56 -5.49 -0.17
N ASP A 68 0.30 -5.66 0.26
CA ASP A 68 -0.13 -5.29 1.62
C ASP A 68 0.57 -6.15 2.68
N THR A 69 0.75 -7.45 2.41
CA THR A 69 1.53 -8.34 3.29
C THR A 69 2.99 -7.90 3.36
N PHE A 70 3.59 -7.55 2.23
CA PHE A 70 4.95 -7.01 2.21
C PHE A 70 5.06 -5.73 3.07
N LEU A 71 4.09 -4.82 2.93
CA LEU A 71 4.07 -3.60 3.73
C LEU A 71 3.95 -3.91 5.21
N TYR A 72 3.08 -4.84 5.61
CA TYR A 72 2.97 -5.27 7.00
C TYR A 72 4.26 -5.88 7.53
N ASP A 73 4.92 -6.76 6.77
CA ASP A 73 6.15 -7.44 7.20
C ASP A 73 7.37 -6.50 7.30
N HIS A 74 7.36 -5.36 6.58
CA HIS A 74 8.54 -4.48 6.44
C HIS A 74 8.34 -3.08 7.01
N LEU A 75 7.12 -2.68 7.35
CA LEU A 75 6.84 -1.46 8.08
C LEU A 75 6.63 -1.78 9.56
N PRO A 76 7.31 -1.06 10.48
CA PRO A 76 6.93 -1.10 11.89
C PRO A 76 5.45 -0.74 12.04
N ASN A 77 4.73 -1.38 12.96
CA ASN A 77 3.30 -1.17 13.15
C ASN A 77 2.96 0.31 13.48
N GLU A 78 3.90 1.03 14.08
CA GLU A 78 3.82 2.46 14.34
C GLU A 78 3.72 3.29 13.06
N PHE A 79 4.31 2.82 11.95
CA PHE A 79 4.10 3.44 10.64
C PHE A 79 2.70 3.16 10.09
N TYR A 80 2.13 1.99 10.37
CA TYR A 80 0.72 1.70 10.03
C TYR A 80 -0.23 2.57 10.84
N ASP A 81 0.06 2.80 12.12
CA ASP A 81 -0.74 3.68 12.98
C ASP A 81 -0.62 5.13 12.53
N VAL A 82 0.57 5.60 12.11
CA VAL A 82 0.72 6.91 11.46
C VAL A 82 -0.06 6.95 10.13
N ILE A 83 -0.06 5.85 9.37
CA ILE A 83 -0.84 5.71 8.13
C ILE A 83 -2.36 5.69 8.38
N ARG A 84 -2.80 5.31 9.58
CA ARG A 84 -4.23 5.17 9.94
C ARG A 84 -4.72 6.27 10.89
N SER A 85 -3.82 7.07 11.49
CA SER A 85 -4.17 8.11 12.46
C SER A 85 -4.51 9.42 11.74
N THR A 86 -5.74 9.89 11.94
CA THR A 86 -6.24 11.14 11.36
C THR A 86 -5.58 12.39 11.93
N ASP A 87 -4.94 12.29 13.11
CA ASP A 87 -4.44 13.45 13.86
C ASP A 87 -2.94 13.70 13.70
N HIS A 88 -2.19 12.74 13.15
CA HIS A 88 -0.75 12.83 12.89
C HIS A 88 -0.44 12.46 11.44
N GLY A 89 -0.99 13.23 10.49
CA GLY A 89 -0.70 13.06 9.08
C GLY A 89 0.76 13.37 8.73
N ILE A 90 1.30 12.67 7.74
CA ILE A 90 2.64 12.90 7.19
C ILE A 90 2.63 14.03 6.15
N SER A 91 3.70 14.83 6.09
CA SER A 91 3.81 15.90 5.09
C SER A 91 3.87 15.34 3.66
N LYS A 92 3.53 16.17 2.65
CA LYS A 92 3.62 15.81 1.22
C LYS A 92 5.01 15.31 0.82
N LYS A 93 6.06 15.88 1.43
CA LYS A 93 7.46 15.53 1.15
C LYS A 93 7.83 14.18 1.76
N GLU A 94 7.38 13.92 2.99
CA GLU A 94 7.60 12.65 3.68
C GLU A 94 6.86 11.52 2.99
N ALA A 95 5.61 11.73 2.59
CA ALA A 95 4.83 10.76 1.85
C ALA A 95 5.48 10.38 0.51
N ARG A 96 5.90 11.37 -0.29
CA ARG A 96 6.63 11.09 -1.54
C ARG A 96 7.89 10.29 -1.31
N ARG A 97 8.67 10.65 -0.28
CA ARG A 97 9.88 9.90 0.09
C ARG A 97 9.55 8.48 0.55
N LEU A 98 8.46 8.29 1.28
CA LEU A 98 8.01 7.00 1.78
C LEU A 98 7.59 6.08 0.62
N VAL A 99 6.71 6.56 -0.27
CA VAL A 99 6.30 5.83 -1.48
C VAL A 99 7.53 5.42 -2.29
N ARG A 100 8.42 6.37 -2.61
CA ARG A 100 9.62 6.07 -3.42
C ARG A 100 10.51 4.99 -2.78
N ARG A 101 10.71 5.04 -1.46
CA ARG A 101 11.53 4.06 -0.73
C ARG A 101 10.87 2.69 -0.68
N LEU A 102 9.58 2.63 -0.36
CA LEU A 102 8.84 1.39 -0.23
C LEU A 102 8.65 0.73 -1.58
N THR A 103 8.34 1.48 -2.63
CA THR A 103 8.26 0.91 -3.99
C THR A 103 9.59 0.31 -4.39
N ARG A 104 10.71 1.02 -4.22
CA ARG A 104 12.02 0.49 -4.58
C ARG A 104 12.35 -0.79 -3.80
N LEU A 105 12.01 -0.83 -2.52
CA LEU A 105 12.25 -2.02 -1.69
C LEU A 105 11.33 -3.18 -2.09
N ALA A 106 10.04 -2.91 -2.31
CA ALA A 106 9.05 -3.89 -2.72
C ALA A 106 9.39 -4.47 -4.09
N ASN A 107 9.77 -3.66 -5.07
CA ASN A 107 10.16 -4.11 -6.42
C ASN A 107 11.45 -4.95 -6.44
N GLN A 108 12.22 -4.97 -5.35
CA GLN A 108 13.40 -5.85 -5.22
C GLN A 108 13.07 -7.18 -4.53
N LYS A 109 11.87 -7.31 -3.96
CA LYS A 109 11.49 -8.39 -3.03
C LYS A 109 10.24 -9.13 -3.47
N ILE A 110 9.32 -8.41 -4.09
CA ILE A 110 8.16 -8.94 -4.80
C ILE A 110 8.65 -9.29 -6.20
N ASP A 111 8.10 -10.38 -6.72
CA ASP A 111 8.24 -10.83 -8.09
C ASP A 111 6.87 -11.39 -8.49
N ILE A 112 6.30 -10.90 -9.58
CA ILE A 112 4.98 -11.25 -10.10
C ILE A 112 5.22 -11.89 -11.47
N PRO A 113 5.41 -13.22 -11.55
CA PRO A 113 5.96 -13.87 -12.75
C PRO A 113 5.14 -13.71 -14.04
N TYR A 114 3.86 -13.35 -13.91
CA TYR A 114 2.93 -13.18 -15.01
C TYR A 114 2.73 -11.71 -15.40
N LEU A 115 3.38 -10.76 -14.73
CA LEU A 115 3.41 -9.36 -15.13
C LEU A 115 4.79 -9.00 -15.69
N PRO A 116 4.87 -8.18 -16.74
CA PRO A 116 6.13 -7.53 -17.11
C PRO A 116 6.63 -6.63 -15.97
N GLU A 117 7.95 -6.47 -15.84
CA GLU A 117 8.59 -5.66 -14.80
C GLU A 117 8.00 -4.24 -14.68
N VAL A 118 7.69 -3.60 -15.81
CA VAL A 118 7.09 -2.27 -15.84
C VAL A 118 5.69 -2.26 -15.20
N ALA A 119 4.89 -3.29 -15.47
CA ALA A 119 3.55 -3.44 -14.90
C ALA A 119 3.61 -3.82 -13.42
N GLU A 120 4.56 -4.67 -13.02
CA GLU A 120 4.82 -4.97 -11.62
C GLU A 120 5.21 -3.70 -10.85
N HIS A 121 6.17 -2.94 -11.36
CA HIS A 121 6.62 -1.69 -10.75
C HIS A 121 5.45 -0.71 -10.56
N PHE A 122 4.62 -0.56 -11.60
CA PHE A 122 3.45 0.30 -11.55
C PHE A 122 2.43 -0.22 -10.52
N ALA A 123 2.13 -1.52 -10.48
CA ALA A 123 1.21 -2.10 -9.50
C ALA A 123 1.68 -1.87 -8.05
N ILE A 124 2.97 -2.13 -7.79
CA ILE A 124 3.59 -1.89 -6.48
C ILE A 124 3.49 -0.41 -6.10
N LYS A 125 3.89 0.50 -6.99
CA LYS A 125 3.89 1.94 -6.73
C LYS A 125 2.47 2.49 -6.56
N PHE A 126 1.51 2.01 -7.35
CA PHE A 126 0.09 2.38 -7.25
C PHE A 126 -0.49 1.98 -5.90
N VAL A 127 -0.37 0.71 -5.49
CA VAL A 127 -0.92 0.23 -4.22
C VAL A 127 -0.29 0.95 -3.03
N ILE A 128 1.04 1.08 -3.01
CA ILE A 128 1.76 1.81 -1.95
C ILE A 128 1.35 3.29 -1.94
N GLY A 129 1.27 3.92 -3.11
CA GLY A 129 0.84 5.30 -3.28
C GLY A 129 -0.55 5.54 -2.71
N MET A 130 -1.48 4.63 -2.97
CA MET A 130 -2.85 4.69 -2.44
C MET A 130 -2.90 4.51 -0.92
N VAL A 131 -2.15 3.54 -0.37
CA VAL A 131 -2.04 3.33 1.08
C VAL A 131 -1.46 4.57 1.77
N VAL A 132 -0.38 5.14 1.21
CA VAL A 132 0.26 6.35 1.77
C VAL A 132 -0.59 7.60 1.52
N LYS A 133 -1.36 7.70 0.43
CA LYS A 133 -2.27 8.83 0.19
C LYS A 133 -3.43 8.82 1.18
N ALA A 134 -3.97 7.64 1.50
CA ALA A 134 -4.96 7.47 2.56
C ALA A 134 -4.42 7.93 3.93
N ALA A 135 -3.11 7.80 4.19
CA ALA A 135 -2.46 8.29 5.40
C ALA A 135 -2.37 9.82 5.55
N ARG A 136 -2.29 10.53 4.43
CA ARG A 136 -1.97 11.98 4.44
C ARG A 136 -3.15 12.86 4.81
N LYS A 137 -4.36 12.36 4.67
CA LYS A 137 -5.58 13.17 4.76
C LYS A 137 -6.51 12.58 5.81
N LYS A 138 -7.22 13.44 6.54
CA LYS A 138 -8.43 13.07 7.32
C LYS A 138 -9.58 12.60 6.40
N LEU A 139 -9.31 11.81 5.37
CA LEU A 139 -10.24 11.62 4.27
C LEU A 139 -10.64 10.17 4.09
N ASN A 140 -11.94 10.02 4.29
CA ASN A 140 -12.84 9.03 3.71
C ASN A 140 -12.32 8.54 2.35
N PHE A 141 -12.21 7.21 2.19
CA PHE A 141 -11.73 6.54 0.96
C PHE A 141 -12.43 7.05 -0.32
N ASP A 142 -13.63 7.61 -0.19
CA ASP A 142 -14.45 8.21 -1.25
C ASP A 142 -13.83 9.45 -1.94
N GLU A 143 -12.92 10.20 -1.32
CA GLU A 143 -12.26 11.33 -2.00
C GLU A 143 -10.99 10.92 -2.75
N VAL A 144 -10.21 9.98 -2.19
CA VAL A 144 -9.10 9.36 -2.91
C VAL A 144 -9.61 8.64 -4.17
N ARG A 145 -10.86 8.14 -4.11
CA ARG A 145 -11.65 7.58 -5.21
C ARG A 145 -11.84 8.48 -6.41
N ALA A 146 -12.10 9.76 -6.22
CA ALA A 146 -12.23 10.68 -7.36
C ALA A 146 -10.89 10.93 -8.06
N SER A 147 -9.78 10.95 -7.31
CA SER A 147 -8.46 11.29 -7.85
C SER A 147 -7.76 10.16 -8.61
N SER A 148 -8.12 8.89 -8.39
CA SER A 148 -7.45 7.78 -9.06
C SER A 148 -7.86 7.59 -10.52
N ALA A 149 -9.06 8.02 -10.90
CA ALA A 149 -9.55 7.91 -12.27
C ALA A 149 -8.67 8.71 -13.25
N ALA A 150 -8.11 9.83 -12.79
CA ALA A 150 -7.23 10.71 -13.55
C ALA A 150 -5.77 10.23 -13.63
N ILE A 151 -5.40 9.16 -12.91
CA ILE A 151 -4.03 8.66 -12.89
C ILE A 151 -3.78 7.86 -14.18
N ALA A 152 -2.98 8.41 -15.09
CA ALA A 152 -2.44 7.64 -16.22
C ALA A 152 -1.33 6.71 -15.74
N VAL A 153 -1.11 5.59 -16.43
CA VAL A 153 0.10 4.78 -16.25
C VAL A 153 1.29 5.63 -16.71
N PRO A 154 2.20 6.02 -15.82
CA PRO A 154 3.22 6.98 -16.19
C PRO A 154 4.34 6.27 -16.95
N GLU A 155 4.84 6.90 -18.01
CA GLU A 155 5.90 6.35 -18.87
C GLU A 155 7.29 6.42 -18.21
N SER A 156 7.43 7.21 -17.14
CA SER A 156 8.70 7.44 -16.44
C SER A 156 8.53 7.60 -14.92
N ASP A 157 9.60 7.36 -14.17
CA ASP A 157 9.60 7.42 -12.70
C ASP A 157 9.21 8.79 -12.11
N GLU A 158 9.49 9.87 -12.84
CA GLU A 158 9.19 11.26 -12.47
C GLU A 158 7.70 11.58 -12.64
N ASP A 159 7.06 11.08 -13.69
CA ASP A 159 5.62 11.27 -13.94
C ASP A 159 4.76 10.57 -12.88
N ILE A 160 5.30 9.52 -12.25
CA ILE A 160 4.63 8.80 -11.16
C ILE A 160 4.58 9.62 -9.85
N GLU A 161 5.45 10.63 -9.66
CA GLU A 161 5.40 11.48 -8.45
C GLU A 161 4.19 12.38 -8.39
N ALA A 162 3.59 12.67 -9.55
CA ALA A 162 2.33 13.38 -9.67
C ALA A 162 1.15 12.61 -9.02
N MET A 163 1.24 11.28 -8.87
CA MET A 163 0.16 10.44 -8.31
C MET A 163 -0.10 10.66 -6.82
N VAL A 164 0.89 11.21 -6.10
CA VAL A 164 0.78 11.57 -4.68
C VAL A 164 0.37 13.04 -4.52
N GLU A 165 0.17 13.77 -5.62
CA GLU A 165 -0.31 15.14 -5.62
C GLU A 165 -1.84 15.19 -5.59
N ASP A 166 -2.38 16.36 -5.24
CA ASP A 166 -3.83 16.60 -5.13
C ASP A 166 -4.41 16.98 -6.49
#